data_AF-A0A1T4UPW1-F1
#
_entry.id   AF-A0A1T4UPW1-F1
#
_cell.length_a   1.000
_cell.length_b   1.000
_cell.length_c   1.000
_cell.angle_alpha   90.00
_cell.angle_beta   90.00
_cell.angle_gamma   90.00
#
_symmetry.space_group_name_H-M   'P 1'
#
loop_
_entity.id
_entity.type
_entity.pdbx_description
1 polymer ?
#
loop_
_entity_poly.entity_id
_entity_poly.type
_entity_poly.pdbx_seq_one_letter_code
_entity_poly.pdbx_strand_id
1 'polypeptide(L)'
;MSFKINRISNNSLGTHYGIFQNDELIHHEFSRAAAEKVLAKLQIGKTLEEALKSEPTPKPERVIARFVKPQVSLTKQHKSLFTTAVTADKKFEYDSVLYRQIANLKVNEIVQVTNRKGHRSTIHITNIVKLSWHQLQLLVSGGSTKFEKRYLLYKEYSTKHQTNSVLKGMSLSQIESTEIQEYIDLFKGNGFSKHTQVNDYITSNSLWGHFPTIRSLNDHGEYKEIEGIEPKYFEVVCRILNISGEGGRSLDNFKKY
;
A
#
# COMPACT_ATOMS: atom_id res chain seq x y z
N MET A 1 -30.83 33.13 -0.37
CA MET A 1 -29.50 32.91 -1.00
C MET A 1 -29.57 31.60 -1.74
N SER A 2 -29.17 31.56 -3.02
CA SER A 2 -29.14 30.30 -3.79
C SER A 2 -27.72 29.77 -3.78
N PHE A 3 -27.54 28.55 -3.29
CA PHE A 3 -26.29 27.82 -3.37
C PHE A 3 -26.41 26.66 -4.36
N LYS A 4 -25.38 26.42 -5.16
CA LYS A 4 -25.34 25.33 -6.14
C LYS A 4 -23.97 24.64 -6.11
N ILE A 5 -23.95 23.35 -6.45
CA ILE A 5 -22.73 22.59 -6.68
C ILE A 5 -22.63 22.25 -8.15
N ASN A 6 -21.53 22.64 -8.80
CA ASN A 6 -21.26 22.28 -10.19
C ASN A 6 -19.88 21.61 -10.30
N ARG A 7 -19.75 20.70 -11.27
CA ARG A 7 -18.45 20.14 -11.63
C ARG A 7 -17.62 21.21 -12.34
N ILE A 8 -16.43 21.52 -11.82
CA ILE A 8 -15.57 22.57 -12.36
C ILE A 8 -14.38 22.04 -13.16
N SER A 9 -13.84 20.87 -12.80
CA SER A 9 -12.76 20.24 -13.55
C SER A 9 -12.67 18.74 -13.29
N ASN A 10 -12.05 18.01 -14.22
CA ASN A 10 -11.75 16.60 -14.06
C ASN A 10 -10.32 16.35 -14.56
N ASN A 11 -9.45 15.82 -13.71
CA ASN A 11 -8.06 15.49 -14.07
C ASN A 11 -7.70 14.08 -13.58
N SER A 12 -6.47 13.64 -13.86
CA SER A 12 -5.95 12.34 -13.44
C SER A 12 -5.89 12.13 -11.92
N LEU A 13 -6.14 13.18 -11.13
CA LEU A 13 -6.17 13.14 -9.66
C LEU A 13 -7.59 13.14 -9.08
N GLY A 14 -8.62 13.39 -9.89
CA GLY A 14 -10.03 13.35 -9.49
C GLY A 14 -10.91 14.45 -10.09
N THR A 15 -12.17 14.43 -9.70
CA THR A 15 -13.18 15.40 -10.13
C THR A 15 -13.37 16.48 -9.07
N HIS A 16 -13.23 17.74 -9.46
CA HIS A 16 -13.40 18.90 -8.58
C HIS A 16 -14.82 19.45 -8.71
N TYR A 17 -15.40 19.80 -7.58
CA TYR A 17 -16.75 20.35 -7.47
C TYR A 17 -16.66 21.74 -6.84
N GLY A 18 -17.16 22.75 -7.55
CA GLY A 18 -17.27 24.12 -7.05
C GLY A 18 -18.60 24.35 -6.34
N ILE A 19 -18.55 25.09 -5.24
CA ILE A 19 -19.71 25.59 -4.51
C ILE A 19 -19.91 27.04 -4.90
N PHE A 20 -21.09 27.36 -5.40
CA PHE A 20 -21.43 28.68 -5.93
C PHE A 20 -22.48 29.36 -5.04
N GLN A 21 -22.32 30.64 -4.78
CA GLN A 21 -23.31 31.51 -4.14
C GLN A 21 -23.68 32.60 -5.14
N ASN A 22 -24.95 32.68 -5.53
CA ASN A 22 -25.41 33.62 -6.57
C ASN A 22 -24.56 33.56 -7.85
N ASP A 23 -24.22 32.34 -8.27
CA ASP A 23 -23.38 32.02 -9.44
C ASP A 23 -21.90 32.47 -9.36
N GLU A 24 -21.44 32.99 -8.21
CA GLU A 24 -20.02 33.20 -7.92
C GLU A 24 -19.40 32.00 -7.19
N LEU A 25 -18.20 31.58 -7.60
CA LEU A 25 -17.48 30.47 -6.96
C LEU A 25 -16.94 30.92 -5.59
N ILE A 26 -17.42 30.31 -4.52
CA ILE A 26 -16.99 30.63 -3.15
C ILE A 26 -16.03 29.58 -2.56
N HIS A 27 -16.06 28.34 -3.05
CA HIS A 27 -15.18 27.26 -2.59
C HIS A 27 -15.14 26.09 -3.57
N HIS A 28 -14.15 25.20 -3.48
CA HIS A 28 -14.12 23.95 -4.25
C HIS A 28 -13.63 22.75 -3.43
N GLU A 29 -14.13 21.57 -3.77
CA GLU A 29 -13.82 20.30 -3.10
C GLU A 29 -13.46 19.20 -4.08
N PHE A 30 -12.61 18.25 -3.65
CA PHE A 30 -12.11 17.13 -4.45
C PHE A 30 -13.08 15.93 -4.53
N SER A 31 -14.30 16.08 -3.98
CA SER A 31 -15.36 15.09 -4.05
C SER A 31 -16.71 15.77 -3.91
N ARG A 32 -17.72 15.26 -4.63
CA ARG A 32 -19.10 15.73 -4.53
C ARG A 32 -19.63 15.64 -3.10
N ALA A 33 -19.34 14.54 -2.40
CA ALA A 33 -19.79 14.33 -1.02
C ALA A 33 -19.16 15.32 -0.04
N ALA A 34 -17.94 15.79 -0.30
CA ALA A 34 -17.32 16.84 0.50
C ALA A 34 -17.97 18.21 0.21
N ALA A 35 -18.21 18.52 -1.07
CA ALA A 35 -18.93 19.73 -1.46
C ALA A 35 -20.34 19.79 -0.85
N GLU A 36 -21.08 18.67 -0.83
CA GLU A 36 -22.42 18.56 -0.24
C GLU A 36 -22.41 18.79 1.27
N LYS A 37 -21.38 18.33 1.99
CA LYS A 37 -21.24 18.60 3.44
C LYS A 37 -21.01 20.08 3.75
N VAL A 38 -20.19 20.74 2.94
CA VAL A 38 -19.94 22.19 3.09
C VAL A 38 -21.20 22.96 2.74
N LEU A 39 -21.88 22.60 1.64
CA LEU A 39 -23.16 23.20 1.24
C LEU A 39 -24.23 23.07 2.32
N ALA A 40 -24.39 21.89 2.92
CA ALA A 40 -25.37 21.65 3.97
C ALA A 40 -25.17 22.59 5.17
N LYS A 41 -23.91 22.86 5.54
CA LYS A 41 -23.59 23.80 6.63
C LYS A 41 -23.89 25.25 6.24
N LEU A 42 -23.58 25.66 5.01
CA LEU A 42 -23.91 26.99 4.49
C LEU A 42 -25.43 27.24 4.44
N GLN A 43 -26.21 26.21 4.07
CA GLN A 43 -27.68 26.28 4.05
C GLN A 43 -28.30 26.46 5.44
N ILE A 44 -27.61 26.02 6.49
CA ILE A 44 -28.03 26.19 7.90
C ILE A 44 -27.54 27.55 8.46
N GLY A 45 -26.95 28.41 7.63
CA GLY A 45 -26.53 29.77 7.98
C GLY A 45 -25.14 29.86 8.61
N LYS A 46 -24.33 28.80 8.58
CA LYS A 46 -22.92 28.85 9.00
C LYS A 46 -22.09 29.65 7.99
N THR A 47 -21.05 30.32 8.48
CA THR A 47 -20.07 30.98 7.60
C THR A 47 -19.25 29.95 6.84
N LEU A 48 -18.61 30.35 5.74
CA LEU A 48 -17.74 29.45 4.97
C LEU A 48 -16.60 28.89 5.85
N GLU A 49 -16.01 29.72 6.71
CA GLU A 49 -14.97 29.28 7.65
C GLU A 49 -15.46 28.21 8.62
N GLU A 50 -16.69 28.33 9.12
CA GLU A 50 -17.32 27.32 9.99
C GLU A 50 -17.71 26.06 9.23
N ALA A 51 -18.12 26.21 7.97
CA ALA A 51 -18.47 25.09 7.10
C ALA A 51 -17.26 24.18 6.84
N LEU A 52 -16.08 24.80 6.70
CA LEU A 52 -14.79 24.12 6.48
C LEU A 52 -14.18 23.50 7.74
N LYS A 53 -14.60 23.93 8.94
CA LYS A 53 -14.14 23.31 10.19
C LYS A 53 -14.64 21.88 10.30
N SER A 54 -13.71 20.96 10.58
CA SER A 54 -14.01 19.55 10.87
C SER A 54 -14.87 19.46 12.13
N GLU A 55 -16.00 18.76 12.05
CA GLU A 55 -16.82 18.53 13.25
C GLU A 55 -16.05 17.68 14.26
N PRO A 56 -16.16 17.99 15.57
CA PRO A 56 -15.61 17.12 16.60
C PRO A 56 -16.36 15.78 16.53
N THR A 57 -15.63 14.70 16.29
CA THR A 57 -16.20 13.35 16.31
C THR A 57 -16.80 13.08 17.69
N PRO A 58 -18.07 12.66 17.79
CA PRO A 58 -18.64 12.25 19.07
C PRO A 58 -17.83 11.06 19.60
N LYS A 59 -17.35 11.18 20.85
CA LYS A 59 -16.66 10.08 21.53
C LYS A 59 -17.62 8.89 21.60
N PRO A 60 -17.19 7.67 21.21
CA PRO A 60 -18.04 6.49 21.37
C PRO A 60 -18.27 6.27 22.88
N GLU A 61 -19.54 6.24 23.27
CA GLU A 61 -19.98 5.80 24.59
C GLU A 61 -19.41 4.40 24.87
N ARG A 62 -18.53 4.30 25.86
CA ARG A 62 -17.99 3.02 26.31
C ARG A 62 -19.13 2.25 26.98
N VAL A 63 -19.74 1.32 26.26
CA VAL A 63 -20.56 0.25 26.86
C VAL A 63 -19.62 -0.62 27.70
N ILE A 64 -19.65 -0.44 29.01
CA ILE A 64 -18.90 -1.29 29.97
C ILE A 64 -19.65 -2.61 30.08
N ALA A 65 -19.26 -3.62 29.30
CA ALA A 65 -19.61 -5.00 29.58
C ALA A 65 -18.89 -5.42 30.88
N ARG A 66 -19.64 -5.60 31.98
CA ARG A 66 -19.13 -6.16 33.24
C ARG A 66 -18.76 -7.63 33.03
N PHE A 67 -17.49 -7.89 32.74
CA PHE A 67 -16.90 -9.22 32.92
C PHE A 67 -16.60 -9.42 34.41
N VAL A 68 -17.40 -10.25 35.09
CA VAL A 68 -17.07 -10.76 36.43
C VAL A 68 -15.98 -11.82 36.27
N LYS A 69 -14.77 -11.54 36.76
CA LYS A 69 -13.69 -12.52 36.88
C LYS A 69 -13.77 -13.22 38.24
N PRO A 70 -13.58 -14.55 38.33
CA PRO A 70 -13.47 -15.24 39.61
C PRO A 70 -12.23 -14.78 40.37
N GLN A 71 -12.40 -14.53 41.66
CA GLN A 71 -11.34 -14.22 42.62
C GLN A 71 -10.46 -15.45 42.83
N VAL A 72 -9.17 -15.34 42.51
CA VAL A 72 -8.13 -16.20 43.11
C VAL A 72 -6.98 -15.30 43.52
N SER A 73 -6.82 -15.18 44.83
CA SER A 73 -5.73 -14.51 45.52
C SER A 73 -4.42 -15.24 45.24
N LEU A 74 -3.34 -14.53 44.91
CA LEU A 74 -2.00 -14.83 45.41
C LEU A 74 -1.10 -13.59 45.21
N THR A 75 -0.45 -13.24 46.30
CA THR A 75 0.42 -12.10 46.58
C THR A 75 1.71 -12.09 45.75
N LYS A 76 2.08 -10.92 45.21
CA LYS A 76 3.41 -10.28 45.41
C LYS A 76 3.50 -8.94 44.68
N GLN A 77 4.06 -7.98 45.39
CA GLN A 77 4.26 -6.59 45.01
C GLN A 77 5.18 -6.45 43.79
N HIS A 78 4.78 -5.65 42.81
CA HIS A 78 5.71 -4.79 42.07
C HIS A 78 4.99 -3.48 41.77
N LYS A 79 5.40 -2.41 42.45
CA LYS A 79 5.08 -1.03 42.08
C LYS A 79 5.61 -0.79 40.67
N SER A 80 4.71 -0.63 39.71
CA SER A 80 5.05 0.00 38.42
C SER A 80 4.41 1.37 38.39
N LEU A 81 5.26 2.38 38.58
CA LEU A 81 4.98 3.78 38.25
C LEU A 81 4.75 3.87 36.74
N PHE A 82 3.51 3.73 36.28
CA PHE A 82 3.15 4.18 34.94
C PHE A 82 2.68 5.63 35.04
N THR A 83 3.66 6.51 34.85
CA THR A 83 3.50 7.88 34.40
C THR A 83 2.50 7.88 33.24
N THR A 84 1.37 8.56 33.42
CA THR A 84 0.44 8.89 32.34
C THR A 84 1.18 9.74 31.31
N ALA A 85 1.76 9.09 30.31
CA ALA A 85 2.23 9.76 29.11
C ALA A 85 1.02 10.34 28.40
N VAL A 86 0.83 11.64 28.57
CA VAL A 86 -0.06 12.46 27.76
C VAL A 86 0.46 12.35 26.33
N THR A 87 -0.12 11.47 25.52
CA THR A 87 0.08 11.49 24.08
C THR A 87 -0.57 12.76 23.57
N ALA A 88 0.24 13.79 23.38
CA ALA A 88 -0.10 14.89 22.51
C ALA A 88 -0.39 14.30 21.12
N ASP A 89 -1.66 14.26 20.73
CA ASP A 89 -2.08 13.94 19.37
C ASP A 89 -1.49 15.01 18.44
N LYS A 90 -0.26 14.77 17.99
CA LYS A 90 0.38 15.59 16.97
C LYS A 90 -0.42 15.35 15.69
N LYS A 91 -1.32 16.28 15.36
CA LYS A 91 -2.08 16.28 14.11
C LYS A 91 -1.05 16.30 12.97
N PHE A 92 -0.92 15.19 12.25
CA PHE A 92 0.03 15.10 11.15
C PHE A 92 -0.62 15.71 9.90
N GLU A 93 -0.39 17.00 9.71
CA GLU A 93 -0.95 17.75 8.59
C GLU A 93 -0.21 17.45 7.28
N TYR A 94 -0.90 17.66 6.17
CA TYR A 94 -0.31 17.46 4.84
C TYR A 94 0.78 18.50 4.58
N ASP A 95 1.97 18.03 4.20
CA ASP A 95 3.10 18.85 3.81
C ASP A 95 3.45 18.58 2.33
N SER A 96 3.34 19.62 1.50
CA SER A 96 3.59 19.54 0.07
C SER A 96 5.08 19.32 -0.29
N VAL A 97 6.01 19.85 0.50
CA VAL A 97 7.46 19.68 0.30
C VAL A 97 7.84 18.25 0.63
N LEU A 98 7.37 17.75 1.77
CA LEU A 98 7.56 16.37 2.18
C LEU A 98 6.90 15.41 1.18
N TYR A 99 5.71 15.70 0.70
CA TYR A 99 5.06 14.89 -0.34
C TYR A 99 5.93 14.76 -1.60
N ARG A 100 6.56 15.84 -2.05
CA ARG A 100 7.49 15.81 -3.19
C ARG A 100 8.71 14.93 -2.90
N GLN A 101 9.27 14.98 -1.69
CA GLN A 101 10.36 14.10 -1.29
C GLN A 101 9.93 12.62 -1.34
N ILE A 102 8.75 12.30 -0.80
CA ILE A 102 8.18 10.95 -0.85
C ILE A 102 7.98 10.49 -2.30
N ALA A 103 7.48 11.37 -3.17
CA ALA A 103 7.21 11.06 -4.56
C ALA A 103 8.48 10.81 -5.39
N ASN A 104 9.58 11.46 -5.03
CA ASN A 104 10.86 11.34 -5.71
C ASN A 104 11.71 10.17 -5.23
N LEU A 105 11.42 9.59 -4.06
CA LEU A 105 12.11 8.41 -3.58
C LEU A 105 11.81 7.20 -4.49
N LYS A 106 12.85 6.72 -5.18
CA LYS A 106 12.81 5.47 -5.93
C LYS A 106 13.03 4.32 -4.96
N VAL A 107 12.08 3.39 -4.97
CA VAL A 107 12.15 2.15 -4.21
C VAL A 107 12.11 1.01 -5.22
N ASN A 108 12.66 -0.13 -4.88
CA ASN A 108 12.44 -1.37 -5.62
C ASN A 108 12.43 -2.52 -4.63
N GLU A 109 11.33 -2.62 -3.89
CA GLU A 109 11.15 -3.64 -2.87
C GLU A 109 9.85 -4.40 -3.10
N ILE A 110 9.92 -5.71 -2.92
CA ILE A 110 8.78 -6.60 -3.02
C ILE A 110 8.48 -7.14 -1.63
N VAL A 111 7.31 -6.79 -1.11
CA VAL A 111 6.88 -7.20 0.23
C VAL A 111 5.72 -8.18 0.12
N GLN A 112 5.87 -9.34 0.75
CA GLN A 112 4.80 -10.30 0.92
C GLN A 112 4.14 -10.09 2.28
N VAL A 113 2.84 -9.78 2.27
CA VAL A 113 2.04 -9.52 3.46
C VAL A 113 0.92 -10.55 3.57
N THR A 114 0.63 -11.00 4.79
CA THR A 114 -0.50 -11.90 5.05
C THR A 114 -1.52 -11.17 5.90
N ASN A 115 -2.78 -11.14 5.44
CA ASN A 115 -3.83 -10.52 6.23
C ASN A 115 -4.28 -11.43 7.39
N ARG A 116 -5.13 -10.92 8.29
CA ARG A 116 -5.64 -11.68 9.45
C ARG A 116 -6.41 -12.96 9.10
N LYS A 117 -6.88 -13.07 7.85
CA LYS A 117 -7.61 -14.25 7.34
C LYS A 117 -6.67 -15.25 6.64
N GLY A 118 -5.36 -15.02 6.65
CA GLY A 118 -4.38 -15.89 6.01
C GLY A 118 -4.17 -15.64 4.52
N HIS A 119 -4.86 -14.66 3.91
CA HIS A 119 -4.61 -14.36 2.50
C HIS A 119 -3.30 -13.62 2.33
N ARG A 120 -2.42 -14.18 1.48
CA ARG A 120 -1.15 -13.57 1.08
C ARG A 120 -1.39 -12.55 -0.03
N SER A 121 -0.76 -11.39 0.05
CA SER A 121 -0.68 -10.40 -1.01
C SER A 121 0.78 -10.05 -1.29
N THR A 122 1.10 -9.80 -2.55
CA THR A 122 2.42 -9.34 -2.98
C THR A 122 2.31 -7.87 -3.37
N ILE A 123 3.13 -7.02 -2.77
CA ILE A 123 3.12 -5.59 -3.03
C ILE A 123 4.49 -5.17 -3.52
N HIS A 124 4.54 -4.69 -4.77
CA HIS A 124 5.75 -4.15 -5.37
C HIS A 124 5.79 -2.63 -5.19
N ILE A 125 6.73 -2.18 -4.39
CA ILE A 125 6.89 -0.77 -4.02
C ILE A 125 7.95 -0.17 -4.94
N THR A 126 7.51 0.35 -6.07
CA THR A 126 8.37 1.15 -6.99
C THR A 126 8.33 2.64 -6.66
N ASN A 127 7.20 3.09 -6.11
CA ASN A 127 6.97 4.46 -5.68
C ASN A 127 5.90 4.51 -4.58
N ILE A 128 6.24 5.10 -3.44
CA ILE A 128 5.39 5.15 -2.25
C ILE A 128 4.07 5.91 -2.52
N VAL A 129 4.10 6.97 -3.34
CA VAL A 129 2.87 7.74 -3.62
C VAL A 129 1.91 7.00 -4.56
N LYS A 130 2.40 6.02 -5.34
CA LYS A 130 1.54 5.20 -6.21
C LYS A 130 0.78 4.11 -5.44
N LEU A 131 1.16 3.82 -4.19
CA LEU A 131 0.45 2.84 -3.38
C LEU A 131 -1.00 3.26 -3.10
N SER A 132 -1.91 2.30 -3.28
CA SER A 132 -3.31 2.43 -2.94
C SER A 132 -3.50 2.48 -1.42
N TRP A 133 -4.65 2.98 -0.96
CA TRP A 133 -4.95 2.98 0.47
C TRP A 133 -4.93 1.56 1.06
N HIS A 134 -5.48 0.58 0.34
CA HIS A 134 -5.48 -0.81 0.76
C HIS A 134 -4.06 -1.37 0.94
N GLN A 135 -3.17 -1.13 -0.04
CA GLN A 135 -1.76 -1.53 0.05
C GLN A 135 -1.07 -0.89 1.26
N LEU A 136 -1.30 0.41 1.50
CA LEU A 136 -0.73 1.10 2.66
C LEU A 136 -1.23 0.52 3.99
N GLN A 137 -2.50 0.12 4.08
CA GLN A 137 -3.06 -0.52 5.29
C GLN A 137 -2.45 -1.90 5.55
N LEU A 138 -2.19 -2.65 4.47
CA LEU A 138 -1.53 -3.95 4.55
C LEU A 138 -0.06 -3.82 4.94
N LEU A 139 0.66 -2.83 4.41
CA LEU A 139 2.08 -2.63 4.69
C LEU A 139 2.33 -2.04 6.08
N VAL A 140 1.56 -1.02 6.48
CA VAL A 140 1.89 -0.17 7.63
C VAL A 140 0.85 -0.29 8.74
N SER A 141 1.30 -0.59 9.95
CA SER A 141 0.46 -0.64 11.17
C SER A 141 0.07 0.76 11.66
N GLY A 142 1.04 1.67 11.79
CA GLY A 142 0.85 3.05 12.24
C GLY A 142 0.23 3.99 11.22
N GLY A 143 -0.14 5.19 11.66
CA GLY A 143 -0.73 6.24 10.83
C GLY A 143 -2.22 6.06 10.56
N SER A 144 -2.96 7.16 10.68
CA SER A 144 -4.41 7.26 10.50
C SER A 144 -4.79 7.70 9.08
N THR A 145 -3.94 8.50 8.43
CA THR A 145 -4.19 9.05 7.10
C THR A 145 -3.32 8.39 6.02
N LYS A 146 -3.72 8.54 4.75
CA LYS A 146 -2.93 8.09 3.59
C LYS A 146 -1.55 8.76 3.57
N PHE A 147 -1.49 10.04 3.95
CA PHE A 147 -0.24 10.81 3.97
C PHE A 147 0.69 10.32 5.09
N GLU A 148 0.18 10.13 6.31
CA GLU A 148 0.95 9.57 7.43
C GLU A 148 1.57 8.21 7.08
N LYS A 149 0.79 7.29 6.51
CA LYS A 149 1.31 5.97 6.15
C LYS A 149 2.42 6.04 5.09
N ARG A 150 2.27 6.92 4.10
CA ARG A 150 3.31 7.18 3.10
C ARG A 150 4.56 7.77 3.73
N TYR A 151 4.41 8.70 4.66
CA TYR A 151 5.52 9.29 5.40
C TYR A 151 6.26 8.25 6.25
N LEU A 152 5.54 7.35 6.92
CA LEU A 152 6.15 6.27 7.69
C LEU A 152 6.99 5.34 6.79
N LEU A 153 6.46 4.96 5.62
CA LEU A 153 7.26 4.20 4.63
C LEU A 153 8.45 4.99 4.11
N TYR A 154 8.29 6.29 3.87
CA TYR A 154 9.40 7.13 3.43
C TYR A 154 10.51 7.18 4.48
N LYS A 155 10.16 7.31 5.76
CA LYS A 155 11.14 7.23 6.85
C LYS A 155 11.86 5.89 6.87
N GLU A 156 11.13 4.79 6.74
CA GLU A 156 11.70 3.44 6.67
C GLU A 156 12.75 3.31 5.55
N TYR A 157 12.37 3.73 4.34
CA TYR A 157 13.22 3.55 3.15
C TYR A 157 14.32 4.60 2.98
N SER A 158 14.15 5.79 3.58
CA SER A 158 15.17 6.85 3.50
C SER A 158 16.33 6.66 4.48
N THR A 159 16.13 5.96 5.60
CA THR A 159 17.16 5.76 6.64
C THR A 159 18.00 4.50 6.43
N LYS A 160 17.79 3.78 5.33
CA LYS A 160 18.56 2.64 4.80
C LYS A 160 18.81 1.42 5.70
N HIS A 161 18.66 1.43 7.04
CA HIS A 161 19.11 0.28 7.85
C HIS A 161 18.52 0.11 9.27
N GLN A 162 17.34 0.63 9.61
CA GLN A 162 16.77 0.33 10.93
C GLN A 162 15.49 -0.48 10.83
N THR A 163 15.64 -1.79 11.08
CA THR A 163 14.65 -2.76 11.56
C THR A 163 13.24 -2.57 11.01
N ASN A 164 12.77 -3.50 10.16
CA ASN A 164 11.41 -3.71 9.63
C ASN A 164 10.28 -3.70 10.68
N SER A 165 10.27 -2.74 11.59
CA SER A 165 9.35 -2.58 12.71
C SER A 165 8.03 -2.00 12.23
N VAL A 166 8.07 -1.31 11.09
CA VAL A 166 6.90 -0.65 10.48
C VAL A 166 6.17 -1.58 9.51
N LEU A 167 6.90 -2.46 8.80
CA LEU A 167 6.37 -3.33 7.77
C LEU A 167 5.74 -4.61 8.36
N LYS A 168 4.49 -4.92 7.99
CA LYS A 168 3.77 -6.13 8.42
C LYS A 168 4.09 -7.38 7.57
N GLY A 169 5.17 -7.39 6.81
CA GLY A 169 5.45 -8.40 5.80
C GLY A 169 6.92 -8.81 5.73
N MET A 170 7.18 -9.86 4.96
CA MET A 170 8.52 -10.29 4.62
C MET A 170 8.91 -9.67 3.28
N SER A 171 9.96 -8.86 3.31
CA SER A 171 10.57 -8.31 2.10
C SER A 171 11.49 -9.34 1.45
N LEU A 172 11.45 -9.41 0.13
CA LEU A 172 12.52 -10.07 -0.63
C LEU A 172 13.81 -9.26 -0.48
N SER A 173 14.96 -9.92 -0.63
CA SER A 173 16.24 -9.24 -0.68
C SER A 173 16.31 -8.25 -1.84
N GLN A 174 17.25 -7.30 -1.74
CA GLN A 174 17.42 -6.30 -2.80
C GLN A 174 17.81 -6.93 -4.14
N ILE A 175 18.61 -8.01 -4.11
CA ILE A 175 19.03 -8.74 -5.32
C ILE A 175 17.82 -9.43 -5.94
N GLU A 176 17.04 -10.19 -5.17
CA GLU A 176 15.80 -10.82 -5.65
C GLU A 176 14.84 -9.79 -6.26
N SER A 177 14.62 -8.66 -5.58
CA SER A 177 13.73 -7.60 -6.07
C SER A 177 14.24 -6.95 -7.36
N THR A 178 15.56 -6.89 -7.56
CA THR A 178 16.18 -6.35 -8.78
C THR A 178 16.02 -7.31 -9.94
N GLU A 179 16.33 -8.59 -9.75
CA GLU A 179 16.16 -9.62 -10.79
C GLU A 179 14.69 -9.78 -11.20
N ILE A 180 13.75 -9.73 -10.25
CA ILE A 180 12.32 -9.78 -10.56
C ILE A 180 11.85 -8.53 -11.33
N GLN A 181 12.38 -7.35 -11.00
CA GLN A 181 12.07 -6.13 -11.73
C GLN A 181 12.58 -6.22 -13.17
N GLU A 182 13.81 -6.70 -13.39
CA GLU A 182 14.36 -6.90 -14.74
C GLU A 182 13.53 -7.92 -15.53
N TYR A 183 13.09 -9.00 -14.91
CA TYR A 183 12.20 -9.98 -15.54
C TYR A 183 10.85 -9.35 -15.95
N ILE A 184 10.26 -8.53 -15.08
CA ILE A 184 9.02 -7.79 -15.36
C ILE A 184 9.22 -6.77 -16.49
N ASP A 185 10.39 -6.13 -16.54
CA ASP A 185 10.72 -5.15 -17.58
C ASP A 185 10.89 -5.84 -18.94
N LEU A 186 11.49 -7.04 -18.99
CA LEU A 186 11.50 -7.86 -20.20
C LEU A 186 10.08 -8.24 -20.65
N PHE A 187 9.23 -8.66 -19.71
CA PHE A 187 7.83 -8.99 -20.00
C PHE A 187 7.09 -7.81 -20.66
N LYS A 188 7.16 -6.63 -20.02
CA LYS A 188 6.45 -5.43 -20.49
C LYS A 188 7.08 -4.84 -21.74
N GLY A 189 8.41 -4.75 -21.79
CA GLY A 189 9.16 -4.13 -22.88
C GLY A 189 9.02 -4.86 -24.20
N ASN A 190 8.87 -6.19 -24.17
CA ASN A 190 8.64 -7.00 -25.36
C ASN A 190 7.15 -7.25 -25.65
N GLY A 191 6.23 -6.72 -24.84
CA GLY A 191 4.79 -6.91 -25.02
C GLY A 191 4.34 -8.36 -24.85
N PHE A 192 5.02 -9.14 -23.99
CA PHE A 192 4.67 -10.52 -23.75
C PHE A 192 3.34 -10.63 -23.00
N SER A 193 2.66 -11.75 -23.25
CA SER A 193 1.39 -12.09 -22.61
C SER A 193 1.56 -13.17 -21.54
N LYS A 194 2.62 -13.99 -21.68
CA LYS A 194 2.91 -15.13 -20.82
C LYS A 194 4.32 -15.05 -20.26
N HIS A 195 4.50 -15.46 -19.02
CA HIS A 195 5.83 -15.51 -18.40
C HIS A 195 6.77 -16.48 -19.13
N THR A 196 6.25 -17.57 -19.71
CA THR A 196 7.06 -18.53 -20.47
C THR A 196 7.79 -17.85 -21.63
N GLN A 197 7.16 -16.86 -22.29
CA GLN A 197 7.80 -16.09 -23.36
C GLN A 197 9.02 -15.31 -22.87
N VAL A 198 9.03 -14.89 -21.60
CA VAL A 198 10.21 -14.26 -20.99
C VAL A 198 11.32 -15.29 -20.81
N ASN A 199 11.00 -16.50 -20.34
CA ASN A 199 11.99 -17.58 -20.23
C ASN A 199 12.57 -17.92 -21.60
N ASP A 200 11.72 -18.12 -22.61
CA ASP A 200 12.13 -18.42 -23.99
C ASP A 200 13.05 -17.33 -24.55
N TYR A 201 12.72 -16.06 -24.28
CA TYR A 201 13.54 -14.90 -24.66
C TYR A 201 14.90 -14.91 -23.95
N ILE A 202 14.94 -15.14 -22.64
CA ILE A 202 16.17 -15.18 -21.86
C ILE A 202 17.07 -16.32 -22.35
N THR A 203 16.51 -17.52 -22.57
CA THR A 203 17.20 -18.69 -23.12
C THR A 203 17.77 -18.40 -24.50
N SER A 204 16.95 -17.92 -25.43
CA SER A 204 17.37 -17.66 -26.82
C SER A 204 18.45 -16.60 -26.94
N ASN A 205 18.54 -15.69 -25.96
CA ASN A 205 19.53 -14.62 -25.92
C ASN A 205 20.68 -14.89 -24.92
N SER A 206 20.74 -16.08 -24.29
CA SER A 206 21.76 -16.44 -23.29
C SER A 206 21.86 -15.47 -22.11
N LEU A 207 20.72 -14.94 -21.64
CA LEU A 207 20.66 -13.88 -20.61
C LEU A 207 20.50 -14.41 -19.18
N TRP A 208 20.49 -15.73 -18.95
CA TRP A 208 20.34 -16.31 -17.61
C TRP A 208 21.44 -15.91 -16.61
N GLY A 209 22.57 -15.36 -17.09
CA GLY A 209 23.60 -14.77 -16.24
C GLY A 209 23.13 -13.53 -15.45
N HIS A 210 22.05 -12.88 -15.89
CA HIS A 210 21.47 -11.70 -15.22
C HIS A 210 20.51 -12.07 -14.08
N PHE A 211 20.11 -13.35 -14.00
CA PHE A 211 19.11 -13.84 -13.04
C PHE A 211 19.68 -14.94 -12.12
N PRO A 212 20.89 -14.80 -11.55
CA PRO A 212 21.55 -15.89 -10.82
C PRO A 212 20.80 -16.30 -9.56
N THR A 213 20.01 -15.40 -8.95
CA THR A 213 19.30 -15.67 -7.70
C THR A 213 17.98 -16.38 -7.95
N ILE A 214 17.25 -15.96 -8.99
CA ILE A 214 15.88 -16.42 -9.24
C ILE A 214 15.76 -17.60 -10.21
N ARG A 215 16.79 -17.87 -11.02
CA ARG A 215 16.76 -18.91 -12.04
C ARG A 215 16.74 -20.34 -11.47
N SER A 216 16.08 -21.24 -12.19
CA SER A 216 16.03 -22.67 -11.90
C SER A 216 15.83 -23.49 -13.17
N LEU A 217 16.13 -24.78 -13.08
CA LEU A 217 15.75 -25.81 -14.03
C LEU A 217 14.47 -26.48 -13.50
N ASN A 218 13.40 -26.47 -14.28
CA ASN A 218 12.05 -26.84 -13.88
C ASN A 218 11.59 -28.12 -14.57
N ASP A 219 10.91 -28.99 -13.83
CA ASP A 219 10.38 -30.25 -14.32
C ASP A 219 8.84 -30.20 -14.40
N HIS A 220 8.30 -30.60 -15.55
CA HIS A 220 6.88 -30.66 -15.88
C HIS A 220 6.51 -32.07 -16.41
N GLY A 221 6.59 -33.07 -15.55
CA GLY A 221 6.38 -34.48 -15.88
C GLY A 221 7.48 -35.05 -16.76
N GLU A 222 7.17 -35.26 -18.03
CA GLU A 222 8.10 -35.79 -19.03
C GLU A 222 9.13 -34.75 -19.51
N TYR A 223 8.82 -33.46 -19.34
CA TYR A 223 9.73 -32.36 -19.69
C TYR A 223 10.58 -32.01 -18.49
N LYS A 224 11.88 -32.32 -18.54
CA LYS A 224 12.80 -32.11 -17.43
C LYS A 224 13.83 -31.04 -17.76
N GLU A 225 14.33 -30.40 -16.71
CA GLU A 225 15.40 -29.41 -16.77
C GLU A 225 15.11 -28.22 -17.69
N ILE A 226 13.85 -27.78 -17.74
CA ILE A 226 13.43 -26.63 -18.54
C ILE A 226 13.89 -25.35 -17.85
N GLU A 227 14.63 -24.50 -18.54
CA GLU A 227 15.11 -23.24 -17.98
C GLU A 227 13.94 -22.32 -17.58
N GLY A 228 14.00 -21.77 -16.37
CA GLY A 228 12.97 -20.93 -15.83
C GLY A 228 13.37 -20.24 -14.53
N ILE A 229 12.36 -19.86 -13.74
CA ILE A 229 12.52 -19.25 -12.42
C ILE A 229 11.91 -20.15 -11.35
N GLU A 230 12.41 -20.05 -10.10
CA GLU A 230 11.92 -20.88 -9.01
C GLU A 230 10.41 -20.63 -8.77
N PRO A 231 9.65 -21.65 -8.34
CA PRO A 231 8.20 -21.53 -8.13
C PRO A 231 7.77 -20.36 -7.23
N LYS A 232 8.58 -20.03 -6.20
CA LYS A 232 8.31 -18.89 -5.31
C LYS A 232 8.38 -17.53 -6.03
N TYR A 233 9.29 -17.38 -7.00
CA TYR A 233 9.44 -16.15 -7.76
C TYR A 233 8.42 -16.08 -8.89
N PHE A 234 8.08 -17.23 -9.49
CA PHE A 234 6.95 -17.33 -10.41
C PHE A 234 5.64 -16.84 -9.76
N GLU A 235 5.32 -17.29 -8.54
CA GLU A 235 4.14 -16.81 -7.81
C GLU A 235 4.17 -15.28 -7.63
N VAL A 236 5.34 -14.72 -7.30
CA VAL A 236 5.54 -13.28 -7.13
C VAL A 236 5.30 -12.51 -8.43
N VAL A 237 5.94 -12.95 -9.52
CA VAL A 237 5.82 -12.32 -10.85
C VAL A 237 4.37 -12.33 -11.32
N CYS A 238 3.69 -13.48 -11.22
CA CYS A 238 2.29 -13.60 -11.63
C CYS A 238 1.38 -12.64 -10.86
N ARG A 239 1.58 -12.51 -9.55
CA ARG A 239 0.82 -11.56 -8.71
C ARG A 239 1.09 -10.10 -9.07
N ILE A 240 2.32 -9.74 -9.43
CA ILE A 240 2.68 -8.37 -9.81
C ILE A 240 2.12 -8.01 -11.19
N LEU A 241 2.23 -8.93 -12.15
CA LEU A 241 1.73 -8.75 -13.51
C LEU A 241 0.20 -8.94 -13.62
N ASN A 242 -0.44 -9.44 -12.56
CA ASN A 242 -1.85 -9.80 -12.54
C ASN A 242 -2.23 -10.76 -13.69
N ILE A 243 -1.35 -11.72 -13.96
CA ILE A 243 -1.58 -12.80 -14.92
C ILE A 243 -1.99 -14.05 -14.15
N SER A 244 -3.00 -14.76 -14.65
CA SER A 244 -3.34 -16.09 -14.15
C SER A 244 -2.28 -17.10 -14.58
N GLY A 245 -2.03 -18.13 -13.77
CA GLY A 245 -1.28 -19.30 -14.23
C GLY A 245 -2.07 -19.97 -15.35
N GLU A 246 -1.78 -19.62 -16.60
CA GLU A 246 -2.54 -20.07 -17.76
C GLU A 246 -2.19 -21.51 -18.13
N GLY A 247 -2.84 -22.47 -17.45
CA GLY A 247 -3.07 -23.84 -17.95
C GLY A 247 -1.86 -24.70 -18.29
N GLY A 248 -0.63 -24.26 -17.98
CA GLY A 248 0.57 -25.07 -18.10
C GLY A 248 0.52 -26.27 -17.16
N ARG A 249 1.26 -27.34 -17.49
CA ARG A 249 1.42 -28.47 -16.57
C ARG A 249 1.98 -27.96 -15.25
N SER A 250 1.41 -28.41 -14.13
CA SER A 250 1.95 -28.15 -12.81
C SER A 250 3.43 -28.53 -12.78
N LEU A 251 4.20 -27.74 -12.04
CA LEU A 251 5.60 -28.02 -11.81
C LEU A 251 5.70 -29.18 -10.81
N ASP A 252 6.37 -30.25 -11.20
CA ASP A 252 6.54 -31.45 -10.36
C ASP A 252 7.77 -31.30 -9.45
N ASN A 253 8.83 -30.69 -9.98
CA ASN A 253 10.07 -30.43 -9.25
C ASN A 253 10.84 -29.26 -9.85
N PHE A 254 11.81 -28.72 -9.10
CA PHE A 254 12.80 -27.80 -9.64
C PHE A 254 14.18 -28.04 -9.02
N LYS A 255 15.22 -27.70 -9.78
CA LYS A 255 16.61 -27.71 -9.36
C LYS A 255 17.19 -26.31 -9.56
N LYS A 256 17.89 -25.80 -8.55
CA LYS A 256 18.64 -24.55 -8.70
C LYS A 256 19.85 -24.78 -9.62
N TYR A 257 20.15 -23.80 -10.48
CA TYR A 257 21.35 -23.81 -11.32
C TYR A 257 22.63 -24.01 -10.49
#